data_AF-A0A7C3HYB3-F1
#
_entry.id   AF-A0A7C3HYB3-F1
#
_cell.length_a   1.000
_cell.length_b   1.000
_cell.length_c   1.000
_cell.angle_alpha   90.00
_cell.angle_beta   90.00
_cell.angle_gamma   90.00
#
_symmetry.space_group_name_H-M   'P 1'
#
loop_
_entity.id
_entity.type
_entity.pdbx_description
1 polymer ?
#
loop_
_entity_poly.entity_id
_entity_poly.type
_entity_poly.pdbx_seq_one_letter_code
_entity_poly.pdbx_strand_id
1 'polypeptide(L)'
;MQDDGWFCARTGGSHRHFKHPTKPNPSRMQVTRVGHSHVPPQLRRVNYDMAPLSRPVFIASRADFSGRLWHFAAMARQQAHRGAAPKDNQLFGPRQLPALRAAVHDLCWLLDRGYAAHSATELVGNRHNLTSRQRQALSRCACPAAAAQLRRQRQLDPAGLRGRELWLDGYNVLTVLESALAGGVVLLGRDGCCRDIAGIHRRYRKVNETLPALRLIGETTATWGVTCCRWWLDKPVSNSGRLKTLIHETATAAGWNMTVELVFSPDHVLWETDQIIATSDGVVLDRCRHWVNLARHIIAERIPRARLVDLFLDGGGGPDGVVAEKP
;
A
#
# COMPACT_ATOMS: atom_id res chain seq x y z
N MET A 1 -27.66 37.85 -37.77
CA MET A 1 -28.18 39.21 -37.56
C MET A 1 -28.53 39.34 -36.09
N GLN A 2 -27.77 40.20 -35.42
CA GLN A 2 -27.97 40.80 -34.08
C GLN A 2 -27.97 39.82 -32.90
N ASP A 3 -26.88 39.67 -32.14
CA ASP A 3 -26.12 40.62 -31.29
C ASP A 3 -26.91 41.16 -30.09
N ASP A 4 -26.40 40.85 -28.90
CA ASP A 4 -26.17 41.73 -27.74
C ASP A 4 -25.65 40.83 -26.59
N GLY A 5 -24.42 40.90 -26.08
CA GLY A 5 -23.51 42.03 -25.96
C GLY A 5 -23.45 42.49 -24.50
N TRP A 6 -22.73 41.78 -23.64
CA TRP A 6 -22.34 42.30 -22.31
C TRP A 6 -20.82 42.24 -22.15
N PHE A 7 -20.23 43.43 -22.09
CA PHE A 7 -18.80 43.71 -22.02
C PHE A 7 -18.41 44.09 -20.57
N CYS A 8 -17.37 43.41 -20.07
CA CYS A 8 -16.19 43.93 -19.35
C CYS A 8 -16.33 44.85 -18.12
N ALA A 9 -15.66 44.45 -17.03
CA ALA A 9 -14.83 45.38 -16.24
C ALA A 9 -13.59 44.65 -15.68
N ARG A 10 -12.44 44.98 -16.27
CA ARG A 10 -11.09 44.81 -15.70
C ARG A 10 -10.79 46.01 -14.80
N THR A 11 -10.23 45.78 -13.62
CA THR A 11 -9.49 46.79 -12.85
C THR A 11 -8.18 46.18 -12.37
N GLY A 12 -7.06 46.81 -12.73
CA GLY A 12 -5.71 46.44 -12.34
C GLY A 12 -5.19 47.17 -11.09
N GLY A 13 -3.91 46.91 -10.80
CA GLY A 13 -3.08 47.58 -9.79
C GLY A 13 -2.82 46.67 -8.59
N SER A 14 -1.64 46.58 -7.99
CA SER A 14 -0.35 47.24 -8.18
C SER A 14 0.68 46.47 -7.35
N HIS A 15 1.93 46.43 -7.81
CA HIS A 15 3.12 45.97 -7.09
C HIS A 15 3.26 46.58 -5.69
N ARG A 16 3.71 45.78 -4.71
CA ARG A 16 4.74 46.20 -3.73
C ARG A 16 5.65 45.04 -3.32
N HIS A 17 6.93 45.22 -3.66
CA HIS A 17 8.08 44.62 -2.99
C HIS A 17 8.08 44.95 -1.50
N PHE A 18 8.48 43.99 -0.66
CA PHE A 18 9.10 44.30 0.63
C PHE A 18 10.39 43.50 0.81
N LYS A 19 11.44 44.25 1.11
CA LYS A 19 12.84 43.88 1.29
C LYS A 19 13.08 43.21 2.65
N HIS A 20 14.08 42.33 2.70
CA HIS A 20 14.77 41.88 3.92
C HIS A 20 15.37 43.03 4.74
N PRO A 21 15.60 42.77 6.05
CA PRO A 21 16.93 43.01 6.64
C PRO A 21 17.39 41.78 7.48
N THR A 22 18.50 41.14 7.13
CA THR A 22 19.87 41.27 7.73
C THR A 22 20.00 40.87 9.21
N LYS A 23 20.90 39.89 9.42
CA LYS A 23 21.48 39.41 10.71
C LYS A 23 22.11 40.54 11.54
N PRO A 24 22.40 40.26 12.82
CA PRO A 24 23.76 40.46 13.28
C PRO A 24 24.32 39.26 14.07
N ASN A 25 25.60 38.99 13.86
CA ASN A 25 26.54 38.36 14.80
C ASN A 25 27.70 39.37 14.88
N PRO A 26 28.34 39.65 16.04
CA PRO A 26 29.56 38.89 16.33
C PRO A 26 29.98 38.79 17.83
N SER A 27 30.97 37.91 18.04
CA SER A 27 32.04 37.91 19.07
C SER A 27 31.68 37.47 20.50
N ARG A 28 32.21 36.36 21.03
CA ARG A 28 33.61 35.96 21.35
C ARG A 28 34.05 36.47 22.74
N MET A 29 34.12 35.56 23.72
CA MET A 29 35.12 35.65 24.80
C MET A 29 35.50 34.25 25.30
N GLN A 30 36.81 33.99 25.29
CA GLN A 30 37.51 32.82 25.78
C GLN A 30 37.71 32.89 27.31
N VAL A 31 38.13 31.76 27.90
CA VAL A 31 39.21 31.55 28.92
C VAL A 31 38.95 30.18 29.60
N THR A 32 39.63 29.09 29.21
CA THR A 32 40.75 28.35 29.91
C THR A 32 40.46 27.95 31.37
N ARG A 33 40.65 26.70 31.87
CA ARG A 33 41.84 25.79 31.90
C ARG A 33 41.40 24.36 32.36
N VAL A 34 41.93 23.28 31.78
CA VAL A 34 42.95 22.29 32.29
C VAL A 34 42.40 21.06 33.06
N GLY A 35 42.85 19.87 32.64
CA GLY A 35 42.84 18.62 33.43
C GLY A 35 43.23 17.37 32.61
N HIS A 36 44.42 16.83 32.83
CA HIS A 36 45.03 15.64 32.19
C HIS A 36 44.57 14.30 32.81
N SER A 37 44.69 13.20 32.04
CA SER A 37 45.10 11.81 32.44
C SER A 37 45.03 10.90 31.19
N HIS A 38 46.10 10.61 30.44
CA HIS A 38 47.15 9.55 30.59
C HIS A 38 46.66 8.08 30.67
N VAL A 39 46.90 7.30 29.61
CA VAL A 39 46.92 5.81 29.58
C VAL A 39 48.07 5.34 28.64
N PRO A 40 48.95 4.40 29.06
CA PRO A 40 50.14 3.92 28.30
C PRO A 40 49.94 2.54 27.60
N PRO A 41 50.95 1.98 26.88
CA PRO A 41 50.76 1.20 25.65
C PRO A 41 51.09 -0.33 25.68
N GLN A 42 50.58 -1.00 24.62
CA GLN A 42 51.09 -2.09 23.76
C GLN A 42 52.01 -3.22 24.28
N LEU A 43 51.62 -4.45 23.92
CA LEU A 43 52.39 -5.72 24.01
C LEU A 43 52.83 -6.22 22.62
N ARG A 44 54.09 -6.66 22.54
CA ARG A 44 54.78 -7.29 21.39
C ARG A 44 54.39 -8.76 21.18
N ARG A 45 54.48 -9.26 19.93
CA ARG A 45 55.29 -10.45 19.51
C ARG A 45 55.27 -10.62 17.97
N VAL A 46 56.39 -10.42 17.27
CA VAL A 46 57.43 -11.37 16.74
C VAL A 46 57.09 -12.00 15.37
N ASN A 47 58.03 -11.78 14.42
CA ASN A 47 58.13 -12.22 13.02
C ASN A 47 58.38 -13.74 12.86
N TYR A 48 58.11 -14.28 11.66
CA TYR A 48 59.07 -15.09 10.89
C TYR A 48 58.83 -14.94 9.38
N ASP A 49 59.90 -15.19 8.63
CA ASP A 49 60.27 -14.67 7.32
C ASP A 49 60.41 -15.83 6.29
N MET A 50 60.55 -15.46 5.01
CA MET A 50 61.10 -16.21 3.86
C MET A 50 60.20 -17.10 2.96
N ALA A 51 60.25 -16.75 1.66
CA ALA A 51 59.73 -17.42 0.46
C ALA A 51 60.86 -18.24 -0.24
N PRO A 52 60.92 -18.48 -1.57
CA PRO A 52 59.91 -18.76 -2.63
C PRO A 52 60.33 -19.96 -3.54
N LEU A 53 59.49 -20.44 -4.48
CA LEU A 53 59.98 -21.12 -5.71
C LEU A 53 59.10 -20.84 -6.94
N SER A 54 59.73 -20.16 -7.91
CA SER A 54 59.76 -20.43 -9.37
C SER A 54 58.53 -20.30 -10.27
N ARG A 55 58.58 -19.31 -11.16
CA ARG A 55 57.80 -19.16 -12.41
C ARG A 55 58.35 -20.12 -13.49
N PRO A 56 57.63 -20.29 -14.62
CA PRO A 56 58.01 -19.47 -15.76
C PRO A 56 56.85 -18.81 -16.52
N VAL A 57 57.26 -17.87 -17.35
CA VAL A 57 56.52 -16.91 -18.17
C VAL A 57 56.27 -17.51 -19.55
N PHE A 58 55.10 -17.24 -20.15
CA PHE A 58 54.98 -17.04 -21.60
C PHE A 58 54.03 -15.87 -21.91
N ILE A 59 54.38 -15.17 -22.99
CA ILE A 59 54.02 -13.79 -23.36
C ILE A 59 53.01 -13.79 -24.52
N ALA A 60 52.16 -12.76 -24.51
CA ALA A 60 51.37 -12.17 -25.61
C ALA A 60 50.14 -12.97 -26.12
N SER A 61 49.00 -12.34 -26.43
CA SER A 61 48.77 -10.97 -26.87
C SER A 61 47.46 -10.35 -26.34
N ARG A 62 47.48 -9.02 -26.28
CA ARG A 62 46.41 -8.09 -25.91
C ARG A 62 45.31 -8.01 -26.96
N ALA A 63 44.07 -7.88 -26.50
CA ALA A 63 43.12 -6.79 -26.80
C ALA A 63 41.87 -7.01 -25.92
N ASP A 64 41.76 -6.27 -24.82
CA ASP A 64 40.93 -5.05 -24.72
C ASP A 64 39.49 -5.38 -24.27
N PHE A 65 39.19 -5.22 -22.98
CA PHE A 65 38.54 -4.01 -22.45
C PHE A 65 38.25 -4.18 -20.94
N SER A 66 38.59 -3.13 -20.18
CA SER A 66 38.33 -2.85 -18.76
C SER A 66 37.16 -3.63 -18.13
N GLY A 67 37.30 -4.26 -16.95
CA GLY A 67 37.78 -3.61 -15.74
C GLY A 67 36.67 -2.75 -15.11
N ARG A 68 35.67 -3.40 -14.50
CA ARG A 68 34.82 -2.87 -13.40
C ARG A 68 34.07 -4.03 -12.76
N LEU A 69 34.85 -4.86 -12.09
CA LEU A 69 34.39 -5.87 -11.16
C LEU A 69 34.11 -5.19 -9.81
N TRP A 70 32.97 -5.58 -9.22
CA TRP A 70 32.65 -5.48 -7.80
C TRP A 70 32.58 -4.08 -7.18
N HIS A 71 31.46 -3.39 -7.36
CA HIS A 71 30.84 -2.52 -6.34
C HIS A 71 29.49 -2.04 -6.90
N PHE A 72 28.45 -2.87 -6.83
CA PHE A 72 27.01 -2.52 -6.79
C PHE A 72 26.12 -3.77 -6.85
N ALA A 73 26.53 -4.86 -6.19
CA ALA A 73 25.58 -5.89 -5.74
C ALA A 73 24.95 -5.41 -4.42
N ALA A 74 24.30 -4.24 -4.45
CA ALA A 74 23.40 -3.83 -3.38
C ALA A 74 22.15 -4.70 -3.51
N MET A 75 22.14 -5.77 -2.72
CA MET A 75 21.04 -6.69 -2.47
C MET A 75 19.67 -6.12 -2.85
N ALA A 76 19.16 -6.51 -4.02
CA ALA A 76 17.73 -6.53 -4.25
C ALA A 76 17.16 -7.57 -3.29
N ARG A 77 16.81 -7.15 -2.07
CA ARG A 77 16.03 -7.96 -1.13
C ARG A 77 14.85 -8.53 -1.91
N GLN A 78 14.90 -9.82 -2.22
CA GLN A 78 13.76 -10.54 -2.75
C GLN A 78 12.67 -10.42 -1.69
N GLN A 79 11.66 -9.60 -1.95
CA GLN A 79 10.55 -9.43 -1.04
C GLN A 79 9.67 -10.68 -1.18
N ALA A 80 10.01 -11.73 -0.44
CA ALA A 80 9.33 -13.03 -0.47
C ALA A 80 7.90 -12.98 0.11
N HIS A 81 7.56 -11.88 0.78
CA HIS A 81 6.33 -11.68 1.52
C HIS A 81 5.77 -10.29 1.26
N ARG A 82 4.43 -10.18 1.21
CA ARG A 82 3.72 -8.89 1.24
C ARG A 82 3.33 -8.49 2.68
N GLY A 83 4.23 -8.79 3.63
CA GLY A 83 4.02 -8.65 5.07
C GLY A 83 4.33 -7.27 5.63
N ALA A 84 4.41 -7.18 6.96
CA ALA A 84 4.65 -5.93 7.67
C ALA A 84 5.91 -5.23 7.18
N ALA A 85 5.80 -3.94 6.86
CA ALA A 85 6.96 -3.11 6.60
C ALA A 85 7.73 -2.84 7.90
N PRO A 86 9.06 -2.58 7.85
CA PRO A 86 9.90 -2.52 9.04
C PRO A 86 9.44 -1.56 10.15
N LYS A 87 8.72 -0.49 9.77
CA LYS A 87 8.23 0.54 10.69
C LYS A 87 6.74 0.42 11.02
N ASP A 88 6.03 -0.60 10.53
CA ASP A 88 4.57 -0.68 10.68
C ASP A 88 4.12 -0.74 12.15
N ASN A 89 4.89 -1.39 13.02
CA ASN A 89 4.61 -1.40 14.46
C ASN A 89 4.74 -0.02 15.10
N GLN A 90 5.67 0.81 14.61
CA GLN A 90 5.86 2.17 15.09
C GLN A 90 4.82 3.11 14.50
N LEU A 91 4.47 2.95 13.23
CA LEU A 91 3.59 3.87 12.47
C LEU A 91 2.10 3.62 12.70
N PHE A 92 1.71 2.38 12.99
CA PHE A 92 0.32 1.93 13.17
C PHE A 92 0.15 1.16 14.49
N GLY A 93 1.01 1.43 15.48
CA GLY A 93 0.87 0.89 16.83
C GLY A 93 -0.11 1.70 17.68
N PRO A 94 -0.51 1.20 18.86
CA PRO A 94 -1.54 1.82 19.72
C PRO A 94 -1.29 3.30 20.02
N ARG A 95 -0.02 3.71 20.21
CA ARG A 95 0.36 5.10 20.48
C ARG A 95 0.06 6.08 19.33
N GLN A 96 0.04 5.58 18.08
CA GLN A 96 -0.24 6.40 16.90
C GLN A 96 -1.72 6.45 16.53
N LEU A 97 -2.51 5.46 16.97
CA LEU A 97 -3.91 5.33 16.56
C LEU A 97 -4.76 6.58 16.89
N PRO A 98 -4.65 7.22 18.08
CA PRO A 98 -5.44 8.43 18.36
C PRO A 98 -5.19 9.56 17.34
N ALA A 99 -3.92 9.82 17.01
CA ALA A 99 -3.57 10.85 16.02
C ALA A 99 -4.04 10.47 14.61
N LEU A 100 -3.91 9.20 14.21
CA LEU A 100 -4.38 8.73 12.91
C LEU A 100 -5.91 8.78 12.78
N ARG A 101 -6.64 8.47 13.85
CA ARG A 101 -8.10 8.59 13.89
C ARG A 101 -8.53 10.05 13.75
N ALA A 102 -7.94 10.95 14.55
CA ALA A 102 -8.20 12.39 14.41
C ALA A 102 -7.92 12.88 12.99
N ALA A 103 -6.80 12.46 12.40
CA ALA A 103 -6.43 12.82 11.04
C ALA A 103 -7.40 12.25 9.98
N VAL A 104 -7.87 11.00 10.10
CA VAL A 104 -8.84 10.45 9.14
C VAL A 104 -10.19 11.16 9.23
N HIS A 105 -10.61 11.60 10.42
CA HIS A 105 -11.83 12.40 10.60
C HIS A 105 -11.69 13.79 9.95
N ASP A 106 -10.55 14.48 10.16
CA ASP A 106 -10.26 15.75 9.48
C ASP A 106 -10.27 15.59 7.95
N LEU A 107 -9.68 14.50 7.44
CA LEU A 107 -9.68 14.20 6.01
C LEU A 107 -11.09 13.95 5.49
N CYS A 108 -11.88 13.12 6.17
CA CYS A 108 -13.27 12.87 5.80
C CYS A 108 -14.10 14.14 5.80
N TRP A 109 -13.91 15.03 6.78
CA TRP A 109 -14.60 16.32 6.87
C TRP A 109 -14.32 17.24 5.67
N LEU A 110 -13.07 17.25 5.18
CA LEU A 110 -12.69 17.98 3.97
C LEU A 110 -13.30 17.34 2.71
N LEU A 111 -13.24 16.01 2.59
CA LEU A 111 -13.81 15.29 1.46
C LEU A 111 -15.34 15.48 1.37
N ASP A 112 -16.02 15.49 2.52
CA ASP A 112 -17.46 15.77 2.63
C ASP A 112 -17.84 17.17 2.11
N ARG A 113 -16.87 18.09 2.02
CA ARG A 113 -17.03 19.47 1.50
C ARG A 113 -16.51 19.65 0.07
N GLY A 114 -16.17 18.57 -0.62
CA GLY A 114 -15.74 18.61 -2.00
C GLY A 114 -14.28 19.06 -2.20
N TYR A 115 -13.46 19.07 -1.16
CA TYR A 115 -12.02 19.29 -1.33
C TYR A 115 -11.39 18.14 -2.13
N ALA A 116 -10.48 18.47 -3.05
CA ALA A 116 -9.78 17.49 -3.85
C ALA A 116 -8.96 16.53 -2.95
N ALA A 117 -9.10 15.22 -3.18
CA ALA A 117 -8.58 14.20 -2.29
C ALA A 117 -7.07 14.28 -2.05
N HIS A 118 -6.30 14.56 -3.10
CA HIS A 118 -4.85 14.71 -3.00
C HIS A 118 -4.46 15.90 -2.10
N SER A 119 -5.01 17.09 -2.37
CA SER A 119 -4.74 18.31 -1.60
C SER A 119 -5.21 18.19 -0.15
N ALA A 120 -6.38 17.59 0.09
CA ALA A 120 -6.89 17.35 1.43
C ALA A 120 -5.98 16.40 2.23
N THR A 121 -5.51 15.31 1.60
CA THR A 121 -4.57 14.36 2.22
C THR A 121 -3.26 15.06 2.59
N GLU A 122 -2.72 15.92 1.72
CA GLU A 122 -1.50 16.67 2.00
C GLU A 122 -1.68 17.68 3.15
N LEU A 123 -2.80 18.41 3.15
CA LEU A 123 -3.11 19.38 4.20
C LEU A 123 -3.23 18.70 5.58
N VAL A 124 -4.03 17.64 5.67
CA VAL A 124 -4.22 16.87 6.90
C VAL A 124 -2.92 16.21 7.32
N GLY A 125 -2.19 15.62 6.38
CA GLY A 125 -0.90 15.02 6.63
C GLY A 125 0.09 16.01 7.24
N ASN A 126 0.12 17.26 6.77
CA ASN A 126 0.97 18.31 7.32
C ASN A 126 0.54 18.71 8.73
N ARG A 127 -0.77 18.93 8.95
CA ARG A 127 -1.35 19.28 10.25
C ARG A 127 -1.01 18.27 11.35
N HIS A 128 -1.09 16.99 11.02
CA HIS A 128 -0.85 15.88 11.95
C HIS A 128 0.57 15.31 11.91
N ASN A 129 1.49 15.97 11.18
CA ASN A 129 2.88 15.54 10.99
C ASN A 129 3.02 14.06 10.54
N LEU A 130 2.16 13.63 9.62
CA LEU A 130 2.10 12.25 9.16
C LEU A 130 3.21 11.92 8.16
N THR A 131 3.78 10.71 8.33
CA THR A 131 4.70 10.13 7.35
C THR A 131 3.99 9.83 6.03
N SER A 132 4.74 9.73 4.93
CA SER A 132 4.20 9.35 3.60
C SER A 132 3.37 8.06 3.65
N ARG A 133 3.80 7.05 4.42
CA ARG A 133 3.09 5.78 4.57
C ARG A 133 1.76 5.93 5.33
N GLN A 134 1.71 6.77 6.36
CA GLN A 134 0.46 7.09 7.06
C GLN A 134 -0.48 7.90 6.17
N ARG A 135 0.03 8.86 5.38
CA ARG A 135 -0.78 9.58 4.37
C ARG A 135 -1.40 8.63 3.36
N GLN A 136 -0.61 7.68 2.84
CA GLN A 136 -1.11 6.63 1.95
C GLN A 136 -2.18 5.76 2.61
N ALA A 137 -2.03 5.46 3.91
CA ALA A 137 -3.06 4.73 4.63
C ALA A 137 -4.35 5.55 4.75
N LEU A 138 -4.27 6.83 5.15
CA LEU A 138 -5.42 7.72 5.25
C LEU A 138 -6.16 7.87 3.93
N SER A 139 -5.43 8.11 2.82
CA SER A 139 -6.05 8.30 1.51
C SER A 139 -6.78 7.06 1.00
N ARG A 140 -6.41 5.86 1.45
CA ARG A 140 -7.12 4.61 1.12
C ARG A 140 -8.34 4.35 2.01
N CYS A 141 -8.36 4.88 3.22
CA CYS A 141 -9.44 4.64 4.18
C CYS A 141 -10.56 5.67 4.07
N ALA A 142 -10.20 6.90 3.73
CA ALA A 142 -11.12 8.03 3.71
C ALA A 142 -11.89 8.11 2.39
N CYS A 143 -13.18 8.41 2.49
CA CYS A 143 -14.02 8.78 1.37
C CYS A 143 -15.16 9.67 1.87
N PRO A 144 -15.84 10.43 1.00
CA PRO A 144 -17.03 11.17 1.37
C PRO A 144 -18.13 10.28 1.97
N ALA A 145 -18.93 10.80 2.90
CA ALA A 145 -20.01 10.09 3.57
C ALA A 145 -21.05 9.60 2.57
N ALA A 146 -21.41 10.46 1.61
CA ALA A 146 -22.33 10.14 0.53
C ALA A 146 -21.81 8.99 -0.34
N ALA A 147 -20.51 8.96 -0.65
CA ALA A 147 -19.88 7.86 -1.38
C ALA A 147 -19.94 6.56 -0.57
N ALA A 148 -19.55 6.59 0.71
CA ALA A 148 -19.62 5.43 1.59
C ALA A 148 -21.05 4.86 1.71
N GLN A 149 -22.06 5.73 1.80
CA GLN A 149 -23.46 5.34 1.85
C GLN A 149 -23.91 4.69 0.53
N LEU A 150 -23.60 5.31 -0.61
CA LEU A 150 -23.94 4.77 -1.92
C LEU A 150 -23.31 3.41 -2.17
N ARG A 151 -22.05 3.23 -1.77
CA ARG A 151 -21.35 1.94 -1.82
C ARG A 151 -22.09 0.88 -1.00
N ARG A 152 -22.48 1.19 0.25
CA ARG A 152 -23.25 0.26 1.10
C ARG A 152 -24.58 -0.14 0.48
N GLN A 153 -25.30 0.80 -0.15
CA GLN A 153 -26.58 0.51 -0.80
C GLN A 153 -26.45 -0.48 -1.97
N ARG A 154 -25.29 -0.50 -2.65
CA ARG A 154 -25.00 -1.39 -3.77
C ARG A 154 -24.30 -2.70 -3.37
N GLN A 155 -23.97 -2.83 -2.08
CA GLN A 155 -23.29 -4.02 -1.57
C GLN A 155 -24.29 -5.17 -1.39
N LEU A 156 -23.95 -6.32 -1.96
CA LEU A 156 -24.70 -7.56 -1.79
C LEU A 156 -24.13 -8.41 -0.65
N ASP A 157 -25.03 -9.13 0.02
CA ASP A 157 -24.68 -10.22 0.92
C ASP A 157 -24.24 -11.47 0.12
N PRO A 158 -23.29 -12.27 0.62
CA PRO A 158 -22.90 -13.54 0.00
C PRO A 158 -24.05 -14.46 -0.41
N ALA A 159 -25.15 -14.50 0.35
CA ALA A 159 -26.32 -15.31 0.02
C ALA A 159 -26.94 -14.92 -1.35
N GLY A 160 -26.80 -13.65 -1.76
CA GLY A 160 -27.30 -13.14 -3.04
C GLY A 160 -26.44 -13.49 -4.27
N LEU A 161 -25.33 -14.21 -4.09
CA LEU A 161 -24.41 -14.59 -5.16
C LEU A 161 -24.68 -15.98 -5.75
N ARG A 162 -25.45 -16.82 -5.05
CA ARG A 162 -25.70 -18.20 -5.49
C ARG A 162 -26.33 -18.22 -6.89
N GLY A 163 -25.78 -19.02 -7.79
CA GLY A 163 -26.28 -19.14 -9.16
C GLY A 163 -25.90 -17.97 -10.08
N ARG A 164 -25.04 -17.05 -9.64
CA ARG A 164 -24.62 -15.86 -10.41
C ARG A 164 -23.12 -15.88 -10.67
N GLU A 165 -22.68 -15.11 -11.67
CA GLU A 165 -21.27 -14.90 -11.95
C GLU A 165 -20.71 -13.80 -11.03
N LEU A 166 -19.45 -13.98 -10.61
CA LEU A 166 -18.71 -13.01 -9.79
C LEU A 166 -17.44 -12.57 -10.52
N TRP A 167 -17.27 -11.26 -10.70
CA TRP A 167 -16.11 -10.65 -11.35
C TRP A 167 -15.16 -10.08 -10.31
N LEU A 168 -13.89 -10.47 -10.36
CA LEU A 168 -12.87 -10.05 -9.41
C LEU A 168 -12.01 -8.98 -10.05
N ASP A 169 -11.86 -7.87 -9.34
CA ASP A 169 -10.72 -6.98 -9.50
C ASP A 169 -9.50 -7.68 -8.91
N GLY A 170 -8.83 -8.44 -9.78
CA GLY A 170 -7.99 -9.54 -9.34
C GLY A 170 -6.82 -9.08 -8.47
N TYR A 171 -6.23 -7.93 -8.78
CA TYR A 171 -5.13 -7.40 -8.01
C TYR A 171 -5.58 -6.79 -6.68
N ASN A 172 -6.64 -6.00 -6.67
CA ASN A 172 -7.14 -5.40 -5.43
C ASN A 172 -7.57 -6.47 -4.41
N VAL A 173 -8.25 -7.52 -4.86
CA VAL A 173 -8.62 -8.64 -3.98
C VAL A 173 -7.37 -9.41 -3.52
N LEU A 174 -6.49 -9.78 -4.45
CA LEU A 174 -5.35 -10.62 -4.14
C LEU A 174 -4.38 -9.94 -3.16
N THR A 175 -4.02 -8.68 -3.37
CA THR A 175 -3.00 -8.03 -2.54
C THR A 175 -3.44 -7.78 -1.11
N VAL A 176 -4.73 -7.54 -0.90
CA VAL A 176 -5.32 -7.42 0.44
C VAL A 176 -5.18 -8.73 1.21
N LEU A 177 -5.49 -9.86 0.58
CA LEU A 177 -5.37 -11.18 1.19
C LEU A 177 -3.91 -11.60 1.40
N GLU A 178 -3.02 -11.33 0.43
CA GLU A 178 -1.58 -11.54 0.59
C GLU A 178 -1.04 -10.78 1.80
N SER A 179 -1.42 -9.51 1.95
CA SER A 179 -1.02 -8.71 3.11
C SER A 179 -1.60 -9.23 4.41
N ALA A 180 -2.88 -9.65 4.43
CA ALA A 180 -3.51 -10.23 5.61
C ALA A 180 -2.80 -11.51 6.07
N LEU A 181 -2.51 -12.42 5.14
CA LEU A 181 -1.81 -13.68 5.39
C LEU A 181 -0.37 -13.48 5.87
N ALA A 182 0.32 -12.47 5.32
CA ALA A 182 1.70 -12.16 5.65
C ALA A 182 1.86 -11.35 6.96
N GLY A 183 0.76 -11.11 7.71
CA GLY A 183 0.77 -10.28 8.91
C GLY A 183 1.04 -8.78 8.65
N GLY A 184 0.86 -8.33 7.41
CA GLY A 184 0.91 -6.93 7.03
C GLY A 184 -0.28 -6.15 7.59
N VAL A 185 -0.14 -4.82 7.64
CA VAL A 185 -1.25 -3.93 8.02
C VAL A 185 -2.33 -3.99 6.93
N VAL A 186 -3.55 -4.34 7.35
CA VAL A 186 -4.75 -4.23 6.53
C VAL A 186 -5.63 -3.16 7.14
N LEU A 187 -5.98 -2.18 6.32
CA LEU A 187 -6.75 -1.02 6.74
C LEU A 187 -8.25 -1.26 6.54
N LEU A 188 -9.06 -0.84 7.49
CA LEU A 188 -10.52 -0.77 7.33
C LEU A 188 -10.93 0.64 6.89
N GLY A 189 -11.53 0.74 5.71
CA GLY A 189 -12.03 2.01 5.18
C GLY A 189 -13.38 2.43 5.77
N ARG A 190 -13.73 3.70 5.59
CA ARG A 190 -15.04 4.28 6.01
C ARG A 190 -16.24 3.55 5.39
N ASP A 191 -16.02 2.92 4.24
CA ASP A 191 -16.98 2.13 3.48
C ASP A 191 -17.00 0.64 3.87
N GLY A 192 -16.19 0.22 4.85
CA GLY A 192 -16.11 -1.17 5.31
C GLY A 192 -15.22 -2.08 4.48
N CYS A 193 -14.58 -1.60 3.41
CA CYS A 193 -13.62 -2.37 2.63
C CYS A 193 -12.28 -2.53 3.36
N CYS A 194 -11.70 -3.72 3.25
CA CYS A 194 -10.31 -3.97 3.64
C CYS A 194 -9.36 -3.56 2.51
N ARG A 195 -8.30 -2.82 2.82
CA ARG A 195 -7.29 -2.38 1.84
C ARG A 195 -5.88 -2.59 2.39
N ASP A 196 -4.95 -3.00 1.54
CA ASP A 196 -3.54 -2.95 1.89
C ASP A 196 -3.03 -1.49 1.81
N ILE A 197 -1.83 -1.21 2.30
CA ILE A 197 -1.23 0.12 2.20
C ILE A 197 -0.54 0.32 0.85
N ALA A 198 0.17 -0.70 0.35
CA ALA A 198 1.09 -0.56 -0.77
C ALA A 198 0.38 -0.58 -2.13
N GLY A 199 -0.67 -1.38 -2.27
CA GLY A 199 -1.38 -1.67 -3.52
C GLY A 199 -0.46 -2.28 -4.56
N ILE A 200 -0.80 -2.11 -5.83
CA ILE A 200 0.05 -2.51 -6.94
C ILE A 200 0.57 -1.28 -7.67
N HIS A 201 1.90 -1.23 -7.85
CA HIS A 201 2.56 -0.24 -8.69
C HIS A 201 3.41 -0.93 -9.75
N ARG A 202 2.89 -0.98 -10.99
CA ARG A 202 3.52 -1.42 -12.27
C ARG A 202 4.14 -2.83 -12.32
N ARG A 203 4.44 -3.46 -11.20
CA ARG A 203 5.09 -4.77 -11.09
C ARG A 203 4.43 -5.59 -10.00
N TYR A 204 3.67 -6.60 -10.42
CA TYR A 204 3.26 -7.66 -9.51
C TYR A 204 4.36 -8.73 -9.44
N ARG A 205 4.53 -9.33 -8.27
CA ARG A 205 5.41 -10.47 -8.05
C ARG A 205 4.67 -11.46 -7.17
N LYS A 206 4.71 -12.73 -7.54
CA LYS A 206 4.26 -13.83 -6.69
C LYS A 206 5.03 -13.78 -5.37
N VAL A 207 4.30 -13.91 -4.28
CA VAL A 207 4.83 -14.07 -2.92
C VAL A 207 4.41 -15.43 -2.36
N ASN A 208 4.93 -15.78 -1.20
CA ASN A 208 4.59 -17.05 -0.55
C ASN A 208 3.08 -17.16 -0.27
N GLU A 209 2.43 -16.02 -0.02
CA GLU A 209 1.00 -15.93 0.30
C GLU A 209 0.08 -16.00 -0.92
N THR A 210 0.59 -15.88 -2.15
CA THR A 210 -0.25 -15.87 -3.36
C THR A 210 -1.07 -17.16 -3.48
N LEU A 211 -0.44 -18.33 -3.36
CA LEU A 211 -1.15 -19.62 -3.48
C LEU A 211 -2.19 -19.84 -2.37
N PRO A 212 -1.87 -19.61 -1.09
CA PRO A 212 -2.87 -19.63 -0.03
C PRO A 212 -4.04 -18.64 -0.27
N ALA A 213 -3.77 -17.43 -0.75
CA ALA A 213 -4.82 -16.46 -1.07
C ALA A 213 -5.74 -16.96 -2.19
N LEU A 214 -5.19 -17.54 -3.26
CA LEU A 214 -5.98 -18.14 -4.34
C LEU A 214 -6.88 -19.28 -3.83
N ARG A 215 -6.36 -20.13 -2.94
CA ARG A 215 -7.16 -21.20 -2.32
C ARG A 215 -8.32 -20.65 -1.51
N LEU A 216 -8.08 -19.64 -0.67
CA LEU A 216 -9.14 -19.00 0.12
C LEU A 216 -10.23 -18.41 -0.77
N ILE A 217 -9.86 -17.74 -1.87
CA ILE A 217 -10.82 -17.20 -2.83
C ILE A 217 -11.62 -18.32 -3.48
N GLY A 218 -10.96 -19.40 -3.91
CA GLY A 218 -11.62 -20.55 -4.52
C GLY A 218 -12.61 -21.25 -3.62
N GLU A 219 -12.19 -21.59 -2.41
CA GLU A 219 -13.05 -22.23 -1.42
C GLU A 219 -14.26 -21.36 -1.06
N THR A 220 -14.04 -20.06 -0.89
CA THR A 220 -15.11 -19.11 -0.53
C THR A 220 -16.12 -18.96 -1.65
N THR A 221 -15.64 -18.72 -2.88
CA THR A 221 -16.53 -18.57 -4.05
C THR A 221 -17.29 -19.85 -4.38
N ALA A 222 -16.65 -21.02 -4.22
CA ALA A 222 -17.33 -22.31 -4.34
C ALA A 222 -18.41 -22.49 -3.26
N THR A 223 -18.13 -22.13 -2.01
CA THR A 223 -19.10 -22.20 -0.89
C THR A 223 -20.30 -21.29 -1.14
N TRP A 224 -20.08 -20.09 -1.68
CA TRP A 224 -21.15 -19.17 -2.06
C TRP A 224 -21.98 -19.65 -3.26
N GLY A 225 -21.51 -20.69 -3.97
CA GLY A 225 -22.22 -21.26 -5.11
C GLY A 225 -22.29 -20.32 -6.32
N VAL A 226 -21.25 -19.52 -6.56
CA VAL A 226 -21.14 -18.74 -7.80
C VAL A 226 -21.00 -19.69 -8.99
N THR A 227 -21.59 -19.36 -10.13
CA THR A 227 -21.53 -20.20 -11.33
C THR A 227 -20.18 -20.12 -12.01
N CYS A 228 -19.55 -18.96 -11.97
CA CYS A 228 -18.23 -18.68 -12.51
C CYS A 228 -17.57 -17.54 -11.73
N CYS A 229 -16.27 -17.66 -11.48
CA CYS A 229 -15.45 -16.61 -10.89
C CYS A 229 -14.47 -16.08 -11.94
N ARG A 230 -14.75 -14.91 -12.51
CA ARG A 230 -13.94 -14.30 -13.57
C ARG A 230 -13.00 -13.25 -13.01
N TRP A 231 -11.70 -13.44 -13.21
CA TRP A 231 -10.66 -12.52 -12.78
C TRP A 231 -10.32 -11.54 -13.88
N TRP A 232 -10.32 -10.25 -13.56
CA TRP A 232 -9.83 -9.19 -14.43
C TRP A 232 -8.48 -8.70 -13.92
N LEU A 233 -7.45 -8.82 -14.75
CA LEU A 233 -6.10 -8.37 -14.42
C LEU A 233 -5.61 -7.35 -15.46
N ASP A 234 -4.90 -6.35 -14.97
CA ASP A 234 -4.24 -5.36 -15.80
C ASP A 234 -3.09 -6.02 -16.59
N LYS A 235 -3.21 -6.00 -17.91
CA LYS A 235 -2.30 -6.62 -18.88
C LYS A 235 -0.89 -6.01 -18.78
N PRO A 236 -0.70 -4.68 -18.83
CA PRO A 236 0.57 -4.00 -18.55
C PRO A 236 1.30 -4.38 -17.26
N VAL A 237 0.63 -4.89 -16.23
CA VAL A 237 1.30 -5.26 -14.98
C VAL A 237 2.23 -6.44 -15.21
N SER A 238 3.52 -6.28 -14.86
CA SER A 238 4.51 -7.35 -15.01
C SER A 238 4.08 -8.62 -14.27
N ASN A 239 4.31 -9.79 -14.88
CA ASN A 239 3.91 -11.11 -14.41
C ASN A 239 2.39 -11.41 -14.40
N SER A 240 1.55 -10.54 -14.99
CA SER A 240 0.11 -10.80 -15.15
C SER A 240 -0.18 -12.14 -15.84
N GLY A 241 0.56 -12.47 -16.91
CA GLY A 241 0.45 -13.74 -17.62
C GLY A 241 0.79 -14.96 -16.74
N ARG A 242 1.86 -14.87 -15.92
CA ARG A 242 2.21 -15.95 -14.98
C ARG A 242 1.16 -16.12 -13.88
N LEU A 243 0.60 -15.02 -13.38
CA LEU A 243 -0.48 -15.06 -12.41
C LEU A 243 -1.73 -15.71 -13.02
N LYS A 244 -2.09 -15.37 -14.26
CA LYS A 244 -3.17 -16.03 -15.00
C LYS A 244 -2.98 -17.54 -15.08
N THR A 245 -1.79 -18.01 -15.46
CA THR A 245 -1.47 -19.46 -15.48
C THR A 245 -1.65 -20.08 -14.10
N LEU A 246 -1.10 -19.45 -13.05
CA LEU A 246 -1.20 -19.95 -11.69
C LEU A 246 -2.65 -20.07 -11.19
N ILE A 247 -3.49 -19.07 -11.47
CA ILE A 247 -4.92 -19.09 -11.12
C ILE A 247 -5.61 -20.25 -11.85
N HIS A 248 -5.36 -20.40 -13.15
CA HIS A 248 -5.98 -21.45 -13.96
C HIS A 248 -5.58 -22.85 -13.50
N GLU A 249 -4.29 -23.09 -13.22
CA GLU A 249 -3.79 -24.37 -12.69
C GLU A 249 -4.41 -24.68 -11.32
N THR A 250 -4.46 -23.68 -10.43
CA THR A 250 -5.05 -23.83 -9.10
C THR A 250 -6.54 -24.16 -9.18
N ALA A 251 -7.29 -23.47 -10.05
CA ALA A 251 -8.71 -23.68 -10.25
C ALA A 251 -9.01 -25.06 -10.85
N THR A 252 -8.26 -25.44 -11.91
CA THR A 252 -8.39 -26.76 -12.56
C THR A 252 -8.13 -27.89 -11.57
N ALA A 253 -7.07 -27.79 -10.77
CA ALA A 253 -6.72 -28.82 -9.78
C ALA A 253 -7.79 -29.01 -8.69
N ALA A 254 -8.56 -27.96 -8.37
CA ALA A 254 -9.62 -27.99 -7.37
C ALA A 254 -11.04 -28.13 -7.97
N GLY A 255 -11.18 -28.20 -9.30
CA GLY A 255 -12.47 -28.27 -9.99
C GLY A 255 -13.30 -26.98 -9.92
N TRP A 256 -12.67 -25.82 -9.69
CA TRP A 256 -13.37 -24.53 -9.64
C TRP A 256 -13.57 -23.94 -11.04
N ASN A 257 -14.77 -23.42 -11.33
CA ASN A 257 -15.02 -22.69 -12.56
C ASN A 257 -14.49 -21.25 -12.45
N MET A 258 -13.18 -21.09 -12.69
CA MET A 258 -12.51 -19.78 -12.69
C MET A 258 -11.88 -19.48 -14.04
N THR A 259 -12.05 -18.24 -14.49
CA THR A 259 -11.43 -17.74 -15.72
C THR A 259 -10.64 -16.47 -15.44
N VAL A 260 -9.67 -16.15 -16.30
CA VAL A 260 -8.82 -14.96 -16.12
C VAL A 260 -8.67 -14.23 -17.45
N GLU A 261 -9.03 -12.95 -17.44
CA GLU A 261 -8.90 -12.03 -18.56
C GLU A 261 -7.82 -10.98 -18.30
N LEU A 262 -6.98 -10.76 -19.32
CA LEU A 262 -5.93 -9.73 -19.29
C LEU A 262 -6.35 -8.58 -20.19
N VAL A 263 -6.66 -7.42 -19.60
CA VAL A 263 -7.12 -6.24 -20.33
C VAL A 263 -6.28 -5.01 -19.98
N PHE A 264 -6.27 -4.00 -20.85
CA PHE A 264 -5.52 -2.77 -20.58
C PHE A 264 -6.17 -1.88 -19.52
N SER A 265 -7.48 -2.00 -19.32
CA SER A 265 -8.23 -1.23 -18.32
C SER A 265 -9.28 -2.11 -17.65
N PRO A 266 -8.90 -2.88 -16.61
CA PRO A 266 -9.85 -3.66 -15.82
C PRO A 266 -10.94 -2.77 -15.22
N ASP A 267 -10.58 -1.59 -14.71
CA ASP A 267 -11.51 -0.66 -14.05
C ASP A 267 -12.69 -0.30 -14.95
N HIS A 268 -12.44 -0.10 -16.25
CA HIS A 268 -13.49 0.22 -17.22
C HIS A 268 -14.44 -0.95 -17.42
N VAL A 269 -13.88 -2.15 -17.59
CA VAL A 269 -14.68 -3.38 -17.74
C VAL A 269 -15.53 -3.63 -16.49
N LEU A 270 -14.95 -3.38 -15.32
CA LEU A 270 -15.60 -3.59 -14.04
C LEU A 270 -16.73 -2.58 -13.84
N TRP A 271 -16.52 -1.27 -14.01
CA TRP A 271 -17.60 -0.33 -13.72
C TRP A 271 -18.75 -0.32 -14.76
N GLU A 272 -18.56 -0.90 -15.95
CA GLU A 272 -19.60 -0.95 -17.01
C GLU A 272 -20.46 -2.22 -16.94
N THR A 273 -20.00 -3.24 -16.23
CA THR A 273 -20.66 -4.54 -16.18
C THR A 273 -21.92 -4.55 -15.33
N ASP A 274 -22.84 -5.44 -15.69
CA ASP A 274 -24.03 -5.75 -14.91
C ASP A 274 -23.81 -6.89 -13.91
N GLN A 275 -22.65 -7.54 -13.99
CA GLN A 275 -22.25 -8.61 -13.08
C GLN A 275 -21.89 -8.08 -11.69
N ILE A 276 -21.92 -8.98 -10.69
CA ILE A 276 -21.48 -8.65 -9.33
C ILE A 276 -19.96 -8.55 -9.33
N ILE A 277 -19.41 -7.53 -8.68
CA ILE A 277 -17.96 -7.31 -8.62
C ILE A 277 -17.42 -7.52 -7.19
N ALA A 278 -16.25 -8.13 -7.07
CA ALA A 278 -15.43 -8.10 -5.86
C ALA A 278 -14.26 -7.13 -6.08
N THR A 279 -14.31 -5.97 -5.43
CA THR A 279 -13.22 -4.97 -5.44
C THR A 279 -13.18 -4.21 -4.12
N SER A 280 -12.07 -3.55 -3.86
CA SER A 280 -11.91 -2.53 -2.84
C SER A 280 -11.52 -1.17 -3.41
N ASP A 281 -11.44 -1.00 -4.74
CA ASP A 281 -11.10 0.28 -5.35
C ASP A 281 -12.27 1.27 -5.25
N GLY A 282 -12.03 2.44 -4.67
CA GLY A 282 -13.09 3.44 -4.44
C GLY A 282 -13.73 3.94 -5.73
N VAL A 283 -12.96 4.10 -6.81
CA VAL A 283 -13.46 4.62 -8.10
C VAL A 283 -14.35 3.58 -8.79
N VAL A 284 -13.96 2.31 -8.75
CA VAL A 284 -14.79 1.21 -9.27
C VAL A 284 -16.07 1.09 -8.43
N LEU A 285 -15.96 1.12 -7.10
CA LEU A 285 -17.09 1.04 -6.18
C LEU A 285 -18.11 2.18 -6.38
N ASP A 286 -17.64 3.40 -6.69
CA ASP A 286 -18.51 4.56 -6.92
C ASP A 286 -19.37 4.42 -8.19
N ARG A 287 -18.96 3.59 -9.14
CA ARG A 287 -19.59 3.48 -10.47
C ARG A 287 -20.27 2.14 -10.74
N CYS A 288 -19.81 1.07 -10.11
CA CYS A 288 -20.39 -0.25 -10.30
C CYS A 288 -21.87 -0.32 -9.90
N ARG A 289 -22.61 -1.28 -10.48
CA ARG A 289 -24.02 -1.53 -10.16
C ARG A 289 -24.18 -2.30 -8.85
N HIS A 290 -23.50 -3.42 -8.72
CA HIS A 290 -23.54 -4.29 -7.54
C HIS A 290 -22.16 -4.84 -7.23
N TRP A 291 -21.85 -4.97 -5.94
CA TRP A 291 -20.56 -5.49 -5.51
C TRP A 291 -20.67 -6.33 -4.24
N VAL A 292 -19.64 -7.12 -3.95
CA VAL A 292 -19.50 -7.92 -2.73
C VAL A 292 -18.13 -7.66 -2.10
N ASN A 293 -18.06 -7.65 -0.78
CA ASN A 293 -16.82 -7.43 -0.05
C ASN A 293 -16.08 -8.75 0.23
N LEU A 294 -15.66 -9.44 -0.84
CA LEU A 294 -15.01 -10.75 -0.78
C LEU A 294 -13.79 -10.76 0.14
N ALA A 295 -12.90 -9.78 0.02
CA ALA A 295 -11.68 -9.72 0.82
C ALA A 295 -11.99 -9.57 2.32
N ARG A 296 -12.97 -8.72 2.69
CA ARG A 296 -13.38 -8.56 4.09
C ARG A 296 -13.96 -9.85 4.65
N HIS A 297 -14.81 -10.54 3.89
CA HIS A 297 -15.41 -11.80 4.31
C HIS A 297 -14.36 -12.87 4.57
N ILE A 298 -13.44 -13.08 3.62
CA ILE A 298 -12.33 -14.04 3.78
C ILE A 298 -11.47 -13.68 5.00
N ILE A 299 -11.11 -12.41 5.18
CA ILE A 299 -10.30 -11.99 6.32
C ILE A 299 -11.01 -12.29 7.64
N ALA A 300 -12.29 -11.93 7.75
CA ALA A 300 -13.07 -12.10 8.99
C ALA A 300 -13.22 -13.58 9.37
N GLU A 301 -13.46 -14.47 8.40
CA GLU A 301 -13.76 -15.87 8.67
C GLU A 301 -12.54 -16.79 8.67
N ARG A 302 -11.53 -16.49 7.85
CA ARG A 302 -10.45 -17.43 7.54
C ARG A 302 -9.06 -16.91 7.92
N ILE A 303 -8.92 -15.64 8.29
CA ILE A 303 -7.64 -15.03 8.69
C ILE A 303 -7.80 -14.28 10.03
N PRO A 304 -8.12 -14.97 11.14
CA PRO A 304 -8.40 -14.33 12.43
C PRO A 304 -7.20 -13.56 13.02
N ARG A 305 -5.98 -13.85 12.56
CA ARG A 305 -4.75 -13.16 12.97
C ARG A 305 -4.38 -11.98 12.07
N ALA A 306 -5.24 -11.60 11.11
CA ALA A 306 -4.98 -10.45 10.25
C ALA A 306 -4.83 -9.19 11.09
N ARG A 307 -3.77 -8.40 10.83
CA ARG A 307 -3.53 -7.14 11.52
C ARG A 307 -4.42 -6.05 10.94
N LEU A 308 -5.69 -6.06 11.36
CA LEU A 308 -6.67 -5.04 10.99
C LEU A 308 -6.44 -3.75 11.78
N VAL A 309 -6.35 -2.64 11.06
CA VAL A 309 -6.28 -1.29 11.64
C VAL A 309 -7.55 -0.55 11.23
N ASP A 310 -8.38 -0.28 12.23
CA ASP A 310 -9.59 0.51 12.08
C ASP A 310 -9.36 1.93 12.62
N LEU A 311 -9.42 2.90 11.70
CA LEU A 311 -9.25 4.31 11.96
C LEU A 311 -10.59 5.04 12.23
N PHE A 312 -11.72 4.33 12.20
CA PHE A 312 -13.06 4.86 12.43
C PHE A 312 -13.70 4.34 13.73
N LEU A 313 -12.98 3.53 14.52
CA LEU A 313 -13.40 3.21 15.87
C LEU A 313 -13.43 4.47 16.72
N ASP A 314 -14.62 4.82 17.19
CA ASP A 314 -14.77 5.81 18.25
C ASP A 314 -13.93 5.35 19.46
N GLY A 315 -13.12 6.26 20.01
CA GLY A 315 -12.18 6.00 21.10
C GLY A 315 -12.84 5.67 22.46
N GLY A 316 -14.00 5.03 22.47
CA GLY A 316 -14.66 4.50 23.66
C GLY A 316 -13.96 3.25 24.17
N GLY A 317 -12.76 3.43 24.72
CA GLY A 317 -12.01 2.39 25.39
C GLY A 317 -11.11 3.03 26.43
N GLY A 318 -11.67 3.26 27.63
CA GLY A 318 -10.87 3.41 28.83
C GLY A 318 -9.99 2.17 29.06
N PRO A 319 -9.00 2.25 29.95
CA PRO A 319 -8.06 1.16 30.19
C PRO A 319 -8.78 0.05 30.97
N ASP A 320 -9.46 -0.87 30.28
CA ASP A 320 -9.81 -2.23 30.74
C ASP A 320 -10.62 -2.95 29.65
N GLY A 321 -9.92 -3.43 28.62
CA GLY A 321 -10.50 -4.34 27.62
C GLY A 321 -10.45 -5.77 28.12
N VAL A 322 -11.38 -6.14 29.00
CA VAL A 322 -11.58 -7.51 29.46
C VAL A 322 -11.97 -8.41 28.29
N VAL A 323 -11.25 -9.52 28.20
CA VAL A 323 -11.46 -10.67 27.32
C VAL A 323 -12.88 -11.19 27.51
N ALA A 324 -13.70 -11.10 26.47
CA ALA A 324 -14.94 -11.89 26.41
C ALA A 324 -14.58 -13.30 25.91
N GLU A 325 -14.27 -14.18 26.86
CA GLU A 325 -14.44 -15.62 26.65
C GLU A 325 -15.94 -15.90 26.47
N LYS A 326 -16.24 -16.68 25.45
CA LYS A 326 -17.58 -17.13 25.09
C LYS A 326 -17.80 -18.52 25.74
N PRO A 327 -18.95 -18.80 26.36
CA PRO A 327 -19.54 -20.12 26.29
C PRO A 327 -20.24 -20.33 24.94
#